data_AF-A0A7Y5VG31-F1
#
_entry.id   AF-A0A7Y5VG31-F1
#
_cell.length_a   1.000
_cell.length_b   1.000
_cell.length_c   1.000
_cell.angle_alpha   90.00
_cell.angle_beta   90.00
_cell.angle_gamma   90.00
#
_symmetry.space_group_name_H-M   'P 1'
#
loop_
_entity.id
_entity.type
_entity.pdbx_description
1 polymer ?
#
loop_
_entity_poly.entity_id
_entity_poly.type
_entity_poly.pdbx_seq_one_letter_code
_entity_poly.pdbx_strand_id
1 'polypeptide(L)'
;MTTTLEGQTFFQREKRDYIWVLGFGMSFGNPQFGGEIIDFNFQPPIAVLDEREMDFEAANTSICDAQGNLLFYTNGIYVANYLHEPMENGMGLNPDPYTDEWADNGLPYPQVILALPQGMDKYLLIHCVVSRREEPNEHGEYIYSDKALFSRIDMSANDGEGMVTLKNISLLQDTIDRHGKITAVR
;
A
#
# COMPACT_ATOMS: atom_id res chain seq x y z
N MET A 1 -17.53 0.58 -35.32
CA MET A 1 -16.76 1.83 -35.41
C MET A 1 -17.61 2.93 -34.81
N THR A 2 -17.30 3.34 -33.59
CA THR A 2 -18.06 4.35 -32.86
C THR A 2 -17.48 5.71 -33.22
N THR A 3 -18.22 6.50 -33.98
CA THR A 3 -17.84 7.86 -34.37
C THR A 3 -18.01 8.77 -33.16
N THR A 4 -16.90 9.20 -32.55
CA THR A 4 -16.89 10.23 -31.51
C THR A 4 -17.01 11.61 -32.15
N LEU A 5 -17.87 12.47 -31.60
CA LEU A 5 -18.05 13.87 -32.02
C LEU A 5 -16.82 14.71 -31.61
N GLU A 6 -16.42 15.65 -32.47
CA GLU A 6 -15.33 16.59 -32.19
C GLU A 6 -15.69 17.45 -30.96
N GLY A 7 -14.96 17.29 -29.87
CA GLY A 7 -15.17 18.03 -28.61
C GLY A 7 -15.05 17.19 -27.34
N GLN A 8 -15.07 15.85 -27.43
CA GLN A 8 -14.76 14.98 -26.30
C GLN A 8 -13.27 14.65 -26.27
N THR A 9 -12.54 15.19 -25.29
CA THR A 9 -11.24 14.65 -24.89
C THR A 9 -11.50 13.39 -24.09
N PHE A 10 -11.09 12.24 -24.63
CA PHE A 10 -11.13 10.98 -23.88
C PHE A 10 -10.04 11.04 -22.81
N PHE A 11 -10.41 11.19 -21.54
CA PHE A 11 -9.47 10.94 -20.46
C PHE A 11 -9.32 9.42 -20.33
N GLN A 12 -8.29 8.88 -20.96
CA GLN A 12 -7.87 7.52 -20.65
C GLN A 12 -7.41 7.51 -19.19
N ARG A 13 -8.07 6.71 -18.35
CA ARG A 13 -7.66 6.52 -16.97
C ARG A 13 -6.27 5.88 -16.98
N GLU A 14 -5.31 6.52 -16.31
CA GLU A 14 -3.98 5.96 -16.09
C GLU A 14 -4.09 4.64 -15.32
N LYS A 15 -3.18 3.71 -15.62
CA LYS A 15 -3.23 2.34 -15.12
C LYS A 15 -2.61 2.17 -13.73
N ARG A 16 -2.81 3.14 -12.85
CA ARG A 16 -2.11 3.25 -11.54
C ARG A 16 -2.44 2.13 -10.55
N ASP A 17 -3.51 1.38 -10.79
CA ASP A 17 -4.03 0.31 -9.93
C ASP A 17 -4.20 -1.04 -10.68
N TYR A 18 -3.35 -1.30 -11.69
CA TYR A 18 -3.48 -2.46 -12.58
C TYR A 18 -2.77 -3.72 -12.10
N ILE A 19 -1.89 -3.62 -11.10
CA ILE A 19 -1.22 -4.77 -10.48
C ILE A 19 -1.63 -4.82 -9.01
N TRP A 20 -2.35 -5.87 -8.62
CA TRP A 20 -2.73 -6.09 -7.23
C TRP A 20 -1.83 -7.16 -6.64
N VAL A 21 -1.10 -6.79 -5.59
CA VAL A 21 -0.14 -7.66 -4.88
C VAL A 21 -0.82 -8.11 -3.58
N LEU A 22 -1.08 -9.41 -3.44
CA LEU A 22 -1.93 -9.98 -2.39
C LEU A 22 -1.40 -11.32 -1.89
N GLY A 23 -1.74 -11.73 -0.68
CA GLY A 23 -1.42 -13.07 -0.18
C GLY A 23 -0.50 -13.06 1.04
N PHE A 24 -0.38 -14.23 1.67
CA PHE A 24 0.22 -14.43 2.97
C PHE A 24 0.86 -15.82 3.06
N GLY A 25 1.89 -15.99 3.88
CA GLY A 25 2.37 -17.30 4.32
C GLY A 25 2.94 -18.14 3.20
N MET A 26 3.59 -17.49 2.21
CA MET A 26 4.26 -18.20 1.13
C MET A 26 5.60 -18.77 1.62
N SER A 27 5.55 -19.86 2.38
CA SER A 27 6.76 -20.64 2.65
C SER A 27 7.17 -21.38 1.37
N PHE A 28 8.44 -21.27 0.96
CA PHE A 28 9.05 -21.96 -0.19
C PHE A 28 8.64 -23.46 -0.23
N GLY A 29 7.61 -23.79 -1.01
CA GLY A 29 7.12 -25.15 -1.21
C GLY A 29 5.80 -25.55 -0.50
N ASN A 30 5.13 -24.67 0.24
CA ASN A 30 3.77 -24.93 0.76
C ASN A 30 2.80 -23.78 0.40
N PRO A 31 1.91 -23.96 -0.60
CA PRO A 31 1.07 -22.89 -1.14
C PRO A 31 -0.22 -22.66 -0.34
N GLN A 32 -0.24 -22.90 0.98
CA GLN A 32 -1.50 -22.99 1.72
C GLN A 32 -2.28 -21.66 1.80
N PHE A 33 -1.59 -20.52 1.69
CA PHE A 33 -2.17 -19.17 1.61
C PHE A 33 -1.56 -18.33 0.47
N GLY A 34 -0.29 -18.57 0.11
CA GLY A 34 0.35 -18.15 -1.14
C GLY A 34 0.64 -16.65 -1.30
N GLY A 35 1.50 -16.29 -2.25
CA GLY A 35 1.70 -14.93 -2.75
C GLY A 35 1.13 -14.83 -4.17
N GLU A 36 0.23 -13.88 -4.42
CA GLU A 36 -0.47 -13.73 -5.69
C GLU A 36 -0.27 -12.32 -6.25
N ILE A 37 -0.19 -12.25 -7.57
CA ILE A 37 -0.37 -11.02 -8.35
C ILE A 37 -1.57 -11.20 -9.26
N ILE A 38 -2.50 -10.23 -9.22
CA ILE A 38 -3.55 -10.08 -10.22
C ILE A 38 -3.16 -8.94 -11.17
N ASP A 39 -2.98 -9.27 -12.44
CA ASP A 39 -2.61 -8.35 -13.50
C ASP A 39 -3.81 -8.01 -14.40
N PHE A 40 -4.27 -6.77 -14.29
CA PHE A 40 -5.38 -6.20 -15.05
C PHE A 40 -4.95 -5.61 -16.40
N ASN A 41 -3.68 -5.72 -16.79
CA ASN A 41 -3.23 -5.38 -18.15
C ASN A 41 -3.76 -6.38 -19.19
N PHE A 42 -4.22 -7.54 -18.76
CA PHE A 42 -4.79 -8.59 -19.60
C PHE A 42 -6.32 -8.63 -19.50
N GLN A 43 -6.95 -9.14 -20.55
CA GLN A 43 -8.39 -9.38 -20.59
C GLN A 43 -8.66 -10.83 -21.03
N PRO A 44 -9.17 -11.71 -20.15
CA PRO A 44 -9.43 -11.47 -18.71
C PRO A 44 -8.14 -11.20 -17.91
N PRO A 45 -8.23 -10.60 -16.71
CA PRO A 45 -7.08 -10.44 -15.82
C PRO A 45 -6.41 -11.79 -15.55
N ILE A 46 -5.08 -11.78 -15.44
CA ILE A 46 -4.30 -12.97 -15.15
C ILE A 46 -3.94 -12.96 -13.66
N ALA A 47 -4.12 -14.09 -12.98
CA ALA A 47 -3.59 -14.31 -11.65
C ALA A 47 -2.37 -15.24 -11.74
N VAL A 48 -1.25 -14.84 -11.17
CA VAL A 48 -0.03 -15.64 -11.10
C VAL A 48 0.44 -15.75 -9.66
N LEU A 49 1.09 -16.89 -9.35
CA LEU A 49 1.87 -17.01 -8.12
C LEU A 49 3.08 -16.08 -8.22
N ASP A 50 3.31 -15.32 -7.17
CA ASP A 50 4.41 -14.38 -7.05
C ASP A 50 5.24 -14.73 -5.82
N GLU A 51 6.50 -15.09 -6.07
CA GLU A 51 7.42 -15.52 -5.01
C GLU A 51 8.12 -14.32 -4.38
N ARG A 52 7.62 -13.86 -3.23
CA ARG A 52 8.14 -12.69 -2.52
C ARG A 52 8.14 -12.89 -1.00
N GLU A 53 8.93 -12.07 -0.30
CA GLU A 53 9.07 -12.11 1.16
C GLU A 53 7.94 -11.35 1.89
N MET A 54 7.38 -10.29 1.29
CA MET A 54 6.32 -9.50 1.94
C MET A 54 4.99 -10.25 2.00
N ASP A 55 4.55 -10.54 3.23
CA ASP A 55 3.21 -11.01 3.55
C ASP A 55 2.21 -9.85 3.75
N PHE A 56 0.94 -10.12 3.46
CA PHE A 56 -0.16 -9.18 3.62
C PHE A 56 -1.29 -9.79 4.45
N GLU A 57 -1.33 -9.47 5.74
CA GLU A 57 -2.43 -9.85 6.61
C GLU A 57 -3.76 -9.16 6.20
N ALA A 58 -3.78 -7.83 6.10
CA ALA A 58 -4.95 -7.10 5.60
C ALA A 58 -4.61 -5.75 4.96
N ALA A 59 -3.69 -4.99 5.55
CA ALA A 59 -3.25 -3.72 5.00
C ALA A 59 -2.50 -3.95 3.69
N ASN A 60 -2.91 -3.28 2.62
CA ASN A 60 -2.22 -3.32 1.34
C ASN A 60 -2.43 -2.02 0.58
N THR A 61 -1.43 -1.62 -0.19
CA THR A 61 -1.59 -0.74 -1.34
C THR A 61 -0.48 -1.04 -2.35
N SER A 62 -0.80 -0.97 -3.64
CA SER A 62 0.15 -1.09 -4.74
C SER A 62 -0.09 0.04 -5.73
N ILE A 63 0.98 0.52 -6.35
CA ILE A 63 0.94 1.58 -7.35
C ILE A 63 1.71 1.17 -8.58
N CYS A 64 1.10 1.38 -9.74
CA CYS A 64 1.73 1.27 -11.04
C CYS A 64 2.08 2.63 -11.64
N ASP A 65 2.92 2.62 -12.66
CA ASP A 65 3.08 3.74 -13.58
C ASP A 65 1.81 3.94 -14.43
N ALA A 66 1.83 4.95 -15.30
CA ALA A 66 0.70 5.24 -16.17
C ALA A 66 0.44 4.13 -17.22
N GLN A 67 1.43 3.28 -17.49
CA GLN A 67 1.40 2.18 -18.46
C GLN A 67 0.94 0.85 -17.84
N GLY A 68 0.87 0.77 -16.52
CA GLY A 68 0.38 -0.38 -15.77
C GLY A 68 1.50 -1.29 -15.23
N ASN A 69 2.75 -0.83 -15.25
CA ASN A 69 3.86 -1.56 -14.63
C ASN A 69 3.92 -1.24 -13.13
N LEU A 70 4.08 -2.27 -12.30
CA LEU A 70 4.22 -2.10 -10.84
C LEU A 70 5.44 -1.22 -10.53
N LEU A 71 5.28 -0.24 -9.63
CA LEU A 71 6.35 0.62 -9.14
C LEU A 71 6.75 0.27 -7.71
N PHE A 72 5.76 0.21 -6.82
CA PHE A 72 5.96 -0.10 -5.41
C PHE A 72 4.67 -0.59 -4.78
N TYR A 73 4.81 -1.20 -3.60
CA TYR A 73 3.70 -1.63 -2.78
C TYR A 73 4.10 -1.67 -1.29
N THR A 74 3.12 -1.81 -0.40
CA THR A 74 3.37 -1.92 1.04
C THR A 74 2.25 -2.66 1.76
N ASN A 75 2.61 -3.38 2.82
CA ASN A 75 1.72 -4.02 3.79
C ASN A 75 1.57 -3.19 5.10
N GLY A 76 2.10 -1.97 5.13
CA GLY A 76 2.09 -1.09 6.30
C GLY A 76 3.29 -1.22 7.25
N ILE A 77 4.18 -2.17 7.01
CA ILE A 77 5.45 -2.31 7.77
C ILE A 77 6.60 -1.65 7.01
N TYR A 78 6.68 -1.87 5.70
CA TYR A 78 7.68 -1.26 4.84
C TYR A 78 7.18 -1.07 3.40
N VAL A 79 7.81 -0.17 2.66
CA VAL A 79 7.60 -0.03 1.21
C VAL A 79 8.58 -0.94 0.47
N ALA A 80 8.07 -1.79 -0.42
CA ALA A 80 8.87 -2.57 -1.36
C ALA A 80 8.82 -1.94 -2.77
N ASN A 81 9.91 -2.07 -3.50
CA ASN A 81 10.00 -1.70 -4.91
C ASN A 81 9.40 -2.81 -5.81
N TYR A 82 9.43 -2.60 -7.13
CA TYR A 82 8.94 -3.55 -8.12
C TYR A 82 9.77 -4.85 -8.22
N LEU A 83 10.97 -4.89 -7.63
CA LEU A 83 11.83 -6.07 -7.53
C LEU A 83 11.53 -6.92 -6.30
N HIS A 84 10.48 -6.57 -5.54
CA HIS A 84 10.11 -7.18 -4.25
C HIS A 84 11.12 -6.98 -3.12
N GLU A 85 12.01 -6.00 -3.27
CA GLU A 85 13.00 -5.64 -2.26
C GLU A 85 12.53 -4.43 -1.45
N PRO A 86 12.91 -4.31 -0.16
CA PRO A 86 12.67 -3.09 0.60
C PRO A 86 13.25 -1.87 -0.13
N MET A 87 12.39 -0.89 -0.42
CA MET A 87 12.79 0.37 -1.04
C MET A 87 13.79 1.12 -0.15
N GLU A 88 14.67 1.94 -0.74
CA GLU A 88 15.58 2.77 0.04
C GLU A 88 14.80 3.65 1.04
N ASN A 89 15.20 3.58 2.32
CA ASN A 89 14.50 4.20 3.44
C ASN A 89 13.03 3.75 3.64
N GLY A 90 12.61 2.64 3.02
CA GLY A 90 11.24 2.12 3.03
C GLY A 90 10.82 1.36 4.29
N MET A 91 11.78 0.89 5.09
CA MET A 91 11.52 0.14 6.34
C MET A 91 10.97 1.01 7.47
N GLY A 92 10.23 0.40 8.40
CA GLY A 92 9.81 1.05 9.65
C GLY A 92 8.71 2.09 9.44
N LEU A 93 7.72 1.78 8.60
CA LEU A 93 6.46 2.51 8.57
C LEU A 93 5.68 2.27 9.86
N ASN A 94 4.80 3.22 10.21
CA ASN A 94 3.88 3.11 11.36
C ASN A 94 4.57 2.78 12.70
N PRO A 95 5.51 3.61 13.22
CA PRO A 95 6.29 3.28 14.40
C PRO A 95 5.41 3.22 15.66
N ASP A 96 5.12 2.01 16.13
CA ASP A 96 4.35 1.70 17.33
C ASP A 96 4.67 0.27 17.79
N PRO A 97 4.71 -0.03 19.11
CA PRO A 97 4.92 -1.39 19.59
C PRO A 97 3.94 -2.41 19.01
N TYR A 98 2.70 -1.98 18.74
CA TYR A 98 1.72 -2.85 18.10
C TYR A 98 2.11 -3.18 16.66
N THR A 99 2.67 -2.24 15.89
CA THR A 99 3.19 -2.52 14.54
C THR A 99 4.32 -3.54 14.58
N ASP A 100 5.20 -3.47 15.59
CA ASP A 100 6.31 -4.41 15.76
C ASP A 100 5.82 -5.85 16.01
N GLU A 101 4.66 -6.03 16.67
CA GLU A 101 4.01 -7.35 16.83
C GLU A 101 3.62 -7.99 15.48
N TRP A 102 3.45 -7.18 14.42
CA TRP A 102 3.01 -7.61 13.09
C TRP A 102 4.08 -7.45 12.00
N ALA A 103 5.35 -7.23 12.39
CA ALA A 103 6.45 -6.94 11.47
C ALA A 103 6.62 -8.00 10.37
N ASP A 104 6.43 -9.29 10.71
CA ASP A 104 6.60 -10.42 9.79
C ASP A 104 5.36 -10.65 8.89
N ASN A 105 4.19 -10.15 9.27
CA ASN A 105 2.90 -10.51 8.67
C ASN A 105 2.24 -9.38 7.87
N GLY A 106 2.60 -8.12 8.16
CA GLY A 106 1.83 -6.96 7.70
C GLY A 106 0.72 -6.57 8.67
N LEU A 107 0.27 -5.32 8.59
CA LEU A 107 -0.76 -4.82 9.53
C LEU A 107 -2.12 -5.51 9.30
N PRO A 108 -2.81 -5.96 10.35
CA PRO A 108 -4.07 -6.71 10.26
C PRO A 108 -5.30 -5.81 10.09
N TYR A 109 -5.14 -4.61 9.50
CA TYR A 109 -6.22 -3.65 9.34
C TYR A 109 -6.40 -3.21 7.89
N PRO A 110 -7.58 -3.42 7.29
CA PRO A 110 -7.83 -3.00 5.91
C PRO A 110 -8.00 -1.47 5.83
N GLN A 111 -7.72 -0.89 4.65
CA GLN A 111 -7.96 0.54 4.37
C GLN A 111 -7.27 1.53 5.33
N VAL A 112 -6.12 1.12 5.90
CA VAL A 112 -5.25 1.98 6.72
C VAL A 112 -4.13 2.64 5.92
N ILE A 113 -4.00 2.35 4.62
CA ILE A 113 -2.93 2.88 3.76
C ILE A 113 -3.53 3.33 2.43
N LEU A 114 -3.09 4.49 1.95
CA LEU A 114 -3.47 5.06 0.66
C LEU A 114 -2.26 5.71 0.01
N ALA A 115 -1.92 5.30 -1.20
CA ALA A 115 -0.92 5.95 -2.02
C ALA A 115 -1.57 6.85 -3.09
N LEU A 116 -1.09 8.09 -3.22
CA LEU A 116 -1.60 9.09 -4.15
C LEU A 116 -0.48 9.65 -5.03
N PRO A 117 -0.67 9.77 -6.35
CA PRO A 117 0.30 10.44 -7.22
C PRO A 117 0.36 11.94 -6.89
N GLN A 118 1.58 12.46 -6.82
CA GLN A 118 1.92 13.87 -6.56
C GLN A 118 2.85 14.40 -7.67
N GLY A 119 2.52 14.11 -8.92
CA GLY A 119 3.35 14.39 -10.10
C GLY A 119 3.57 13.12 -10.92
N MET A 120 4.61 13.11 -11.77
CA MET A 120 4.93 11.94 -12.59
C MET A 120 5.54 10.81 -11.74
N ASP A 121 6.57 11.13 -10.96
CA ASP A 121 7.39 10.13 -10.25
C ASP A 121 7.32 10.26 -8.72
N LYS A 122 6.45 11.12 -8.21
CA LYS A 122 6.34 11.40 -6.78
C LYS A 122 5.00 10.93 -6.26
N TYR A 123 4.99 10.34 -5.07
CA TYR A 123 3.78 9.81 -4.45
C TYR A 123 3.72 10.19 -2.97
N LEU A 124 2.51 10.44 -2.51
CA LEU A 124 2.18 10.63 -1.11
C LEU A 124 1.55 9.34 -0.59
N LEU A 125 2.20 8.70 0.38
CA LEU A 125 1.66 7.55 1.09
C LEU A 125 1.07 8.04 2.40
N ILE A 126 -0.25 7.99 2.57
CA ILE A 126 -0.94 8.26 3.82
C ILE A 126 -1.19 6.93 4.52
N HIS A 127 -0.84 6.83 5.79
CA HIS A 127 -0.98 5.59 6.54
C HIS A 127 -1.36 5.85 8.01
N CYS A 128 -2.28 5.05 8.54
CA CYS A 128 -2.71 5.13 9.93
C CYS A 128 -1.85 4.24 10.83
N VAL A 129 -1.42 4.79 11.96
CA VAL A 129 -0.81 4.01 13.04
C VAL A 129 -1.92 3.36 13.85
N VAL A 130 -1.81 2.05 14.06
CA VAL A 130 -2.69 1.32 14.97
C VAL A 130 -1.91 1.00 16.23
N SER A 131 -2.53 1.26 17.38
CA SER A 131 -1.92 1.10 18.70
C SER A 131 -2.84 0.28 19.61
N ARG A 132 -2.25 -0.26 20.68
CA ARG A 132 -2.94 -1.04 21.70
C ARG A 132 -2.84 -0.37 23.06
N ARG A 133 -3.98 -0.24 23.74
CA ARG A 133 -4.08 0.22 25.14
C ARG A 133 -3.75 -0.93 26.09
N GLU A 134 -3.24 -0.59 27.26
CA GLU A 134 -3.08 -1.56 28.37
C GLU A 134 -4.44 -1.99 28.92
N GLU A 135 -5.37 -1.04 29.07
CA GLU A 135 -6.73 -1.26 29.56
C GLU A 135 -7.76 -0.82 28.49
N PRO A 136 -8.93 -1.50 28.40
CA PRO A 136 -9.91 -1.17 27.39
C PRO A 136 -10.59 0.17 27.67
N ASN A 137 -11.10 0.82 26.62
CA ASN A 137 -11.97 1.99 26.79
C ASN A 137 -13.35 1.61 27.39
N GLU A 138 -14.23 2.60 27.57
CA GLU A 138 -15.60 2.40 28.09
C GLU A 138 -16.47 1.46 27.25
N HIS A 139 -16.05 1.13 26.02
CA HIS A 139 -16.71 0.19 25.11
C HIS A 139 -16.02 -1.18 25.07
N GLY A 140 -15.00 -1.44 25.88
CA GLY A 140 -14.27 -2.70 25.91
C GLY A 140 -13.18 -2.82 24.83
N GLU A 141 -12.77 -1.72 24.20
CA GLU A 141 -11.86 -1.73 23.05
C GLU A 141 -10.42 -1.44 23.48
N TYR A 142 -9.49 -2.33 23.11
CA TYR A 142 -8.05 -2.17 23.34
C TYR A 142 -7.33 -1.52 22.16
N ILE A 143 -7.81 -1.80 20.94
CA ILE A 143 -7.18 -1.32 19.70
C ILE A 143 -7.79 0.01 19.31
N TYR A 144 -6.94 0.95 18.91
CA TYR A 144 -7.34 2.24 18.40
C TYR A 144 -6.32 2.78 17.39
N SER A 145 -6.72 3.82 16.66
CA SER A 145 -5.83 4.60 15.81
C SER A 145 -6.04 6.07 16.16
N ASP A 146 -4.96 6.81 16.41
CA ASP A 146 -5.02 8.24 16.78
C ASP A 146 -4.10 9.12 15.93
N LYS A 147 -3.40 8.53 14.95
CA LYS A 147 -2.40 9.20 14.11
C LYS A 147 -2.52 8.72 12.69
N ALA A 148 -2.76 9.67 11.79
CA ALA A 148 -2.49 9.50 10.39
C ALA A 148 -1.13 10.15 10.09
N LEU A 149 -0.25 9.39 9.48
CA LEU A 149 1.05 9.83 9.03
C LEU A 149 1.05 9.93 7.51
N PHE A 150 2.00 10.68 6.98
CA PHE A 150 2.35 10.61 5.57
C PHE A 150 3.84 10.34 5.39
N SER A 151 4.13 9.65 4.28
CA SER A 151 5.46 9.44 3.75
C SER A 151 5.48 9.88 2.28
N ARG A 152 6.62 10.37 1.78
CA ARG A 152 6.79 10.74 0.37
C ARG A 152 7.73 9.77 -0.31
N ILE A 153 7.31 9.27 -1.47
CA ILE A 153 8.07 8.36 -2.32
C ILE A 153 8.48 9.12 -3.58
N ASP A 154 9.74 8.96 -3.99
CA ASP A 154 10.28 9.46 -5.25
C ASP A 154 10.81 8.29 -6.07
N MET A 155 10.11 7.94 -7.15
CA MET A 155 10.45 6.86 -8.07
C MET A 155 11.53 7.24 -9.09
N SER A 156 11.94 8.51 -9.15
CA SER A 156 13.09 8.92 -9.98
C SER A 156 14.44 8.65 -9.31
N ALA A 157 14.42 8.23 -8.04
CA ALA A 157 15.61 7.90 -7.25
C ALA A 157 16.02 6.42 -7.40
N ASN A 158 17.23 6.12 -6.90
CA ASN A 158 17.81 4.76 -6.85
C ASN A 158 17.66 3.99 -8.17
N ASP A 159 18.09 4.62 -9.28
CA ASP A 159 18.04 4.05 -10.63
C ASP A 159 16.66 3.50 -11.07
N GLY A 160 15.57 4.07 -10.54
CA GLY A 160 14.19 3.70 -10.84
C GLY A 160 13.55 2.73 -9.84
N GLU A 161 14.29 2.27 -8.83
CA GLU A 161 13.75 1.46 -7.73
C GLU A 161 13.03 2.31 -6.67
N GLY A 162 13.29 3.62 -6.68
CA GLY A 162 12.64 4.59 -5.82
C GLY A 162 13.22 4.69 -4.41
N MET A 163 12.83 5.76 -3.71
CA MET A 163 13.26 6.06 -2.35
C MET A 163 12.14 6.75 -1.56
N VAL A 164 12.00 6.39 -0.28
CA VAL A 164 11.16 7.15 0.66
C VAL A 164 11.91 8.39 1.14
N THR A 165 11.57 9.55 0.59
CA THR A 165 12.26 10.84 0.84
C THR A 165 11.85 11.52 2.15
N LEU A 166 10.60 11.33 2.58
CA LEU A 166 10.08 11.72 3.89
C LEU A 166 9.31 10.54 4.45
N LYS A 167 9.45 10.25 5.74
CA LYS A 167 8.84 9.06 6.34
C LYS A 167 8.18 9.40 7.67
N ASN A 168 6.99 8.83 7.90
CA ASN A 168 6.27 8.90 9.17
C ASN A 168 6.01 10.33 9.69
N ILE A 169 5.76 11.28 8.78
CA ILE A 169 5.48 12.67 9.17
C ILE A 169 4.02 12.78 9.60
N SER A 170 3.76 13.37 10.77
CA SER A 170 2.39 13.54 11.28
C SER A 170 1.54 14.37 10.32
N LEU A 171 0.45 13.77 9.82
CA LEU A 171 -0.57 14.46 9.03
C LEU A 171 -1.71 14.96 9.92
N LEU A 172 -2.21 14.07 10.79
CA LEU A 172 -3.30 14.31 11.72
C LEU A 172 -3.03 13.53 13.00
N GLN A 173 -3.25 14.15 14.14
CA GLN A 173 -3.27 13.50 15.44
C GLN A 173 -4.58 13.85 16.15
N ASP A 174 -5.54 12.93 16.07
CA ASP A 174 -6.85 12.99 16.71
C ASP A 174 -7.45 11.58 16.66
N THR A 175 -8.59 11.35 17.30
CA THR A 175 -9.34 10.11 17.17
C THR A 175 -9.79 9.95 15.72
N ILE A 176 -9.00 9.20 14.97
CA ILE A 176 -9.33 8.69 13.65
C ILE A 176 -10.03 7.35 13.85
N ASP A 177 -10.99 7.03 12.99
CA ASP A 177 -11.86 5.85 13.13
C ASP A 177 -11.13 4.59 13.62
N ARG A 178 -11.84 3.75 14.39
CA ARG A 178 -11.30 2.61 15.14
C ARG A 178 -10.29 1.74 14.38
N HIS A 179 -10.48 1.52 13.07
CA HIS A 179 -9.70 0.54 12.27
C HIS A 179 -9.30 1.01 10.86
N GLY A 180 -9.37 2.31 10.57
CA GLY A 180 -9.08 2.85 9.23
C GLY A 180 -10.23 2.77 8.25
N LYS A 181 -10.37 3.81 7.42
CA LYS A 181 -11.38 3.98 6.36
C LYS A 181 -10.88 4.99 5.33
N ILE A 182 -9.57 5.01 5.08
CA ILE A 182 -9.00 5.99 4.16
C ILE A 182 -9.35 5.56 2.74
N THR A 183 -10.01 6.46 2.02
CA THR A 183 -10.29 6.31 0.60
C THR A 183 -10.13 7.65 -0.08
N ALA A 184 -9.80 7.61 -1.37
CA ALA A 184 -9.83 8.77 -2.24
C ALA A 184 -10.61 8.41 -3.49
N VAL A 185 -11.41 9.36 -3.95
CA VAL A 185 -12.15 9.27 -5.21
C VAL A 185 -11.72 10.42 -6.11
N ARG A 186 -11.87 10.23 -7.43
CA ARG A 186 -11.63 11.25 -8.43
C ARG A 186 -12.89 12.06 -8.71
#